data_AF-A0A658NJB4-F1
#
_entry.id   AF-A0A658NJB4-F1
#
_cell.length_a   1.000
_cell.length_b   1.000
_cell.length_c   1.000
_cell.angle_alpha   90.00
_cell.angle_beta   90.00
_cell.angle_gamma   90.00
#
_symmetry.space_group_name_H-M   'P 1'
#
loop_
_entity.id
_entity.type
_entity.pdbx_description
1 polymer ?
#
loop_
_entity_poly.entity_id
_entity_poly.type
_entity_poly.pdbx_seq_one_letter_code
_entity_poly.pdbx_strand_id
1 'polypeptide(L)' 'MIWVGLLLGGAAAGLAGMGEVAGPMGQLTDKVASGYGFAAIIVAFVGRLNAFGILLASLLMALLYIGGEQAQQYLNLPN' A
#
# COMPACT_ATOMS: atom_id res chain seq x y z
N MET A 1 18.19 -10.74 21.85
CA MET A 1 17.38 -11.27 20.72
C MET A 1 16.36 -10.27 20.19
N ILE A 2 15.73 -9.45 21.05
CA ILE A 2 14.72 -8.46 20.65
C ILE A 2 15.29 -7.38 19.71
N TRP A 3 16.50 -6.89 19.97
CA TRP A 3 17.17 -5.87 19.14
C TRP A 3 17.42 -6.31 17.69
N VAL A 4 17.80 -7.56 17.48
CA VAL A 4 18.03 -8.12 16.13
C VAL A 4 16.70 -8.24 15.38
N GLY A 5 15.63 -8.64 16.07
CA GLY A 5 14.29 -8.67 15.49
C GLY A 5 13.77 -7.28 15.09
N LEU A 6 13.98 -6.27 15.95
CA LEU A 6 13.64 -4.87 15.64
C LEU A 6 14.43 -4.33 14.44
N LEU A 7 15.73 -4.60 14.38
CA LEU A 7 16.57 -4.17 13.27
C LEU A 7 16.19 -4.85 11.96
N LEU A 8 15.96 -6.17 11.97
CA LEU A 8 15.54 -6.90 10.76
C LEU A 8 14.14 -6.52 10.30
N GLY A 9 13.18 -6.38 11.21
CA GLY A 9 11.83 -5.95 10.89
C GLY A 9 11.79 -4.51 10.36
N GLY A 10 12.53 -3.60 11.01
CA GLY A 10 12.69 -2.22 10.55
C GLY A 10 13.37 -2.13 9.19
N ALA A 11 14.41 -2.93 8.94
CA ALA A 11 15.08 -2.99 7.65
C ALA A 11 14.16 -3.54 6.54
N ALA A 12 13.38 -4.59 6.82
CA ALA A 12 12.42 -5.14 5.86
C ALA A 12 11.30 -4.16 5.53
N ALA A 13 10.74 -3.48 6.53
CA ALA A 13 9.75 -2.42 6.33
C ALA A 13 10.32 -1.23 5.55
N GLY A 14 11.56 -0.84 5.84
CA GLY A 14 12.28 0.22 5.14
C GLY A 14 12.55 -0.11 3.67
N LEU A 15 12.96 -1.35 3.36
CA LEU A 15 13.17 -1.80 1.99
C LEU A 15 11.86 -1.87 1.19
N ALA A 16 10.77 -2.33 1.82
CA ALA A 16 9.45 -2.34 1.19
C ALA A 16 8.98 -0.92 0.84
N GLY A 17 9.13 0.03 1.77
CA GLY A 17 8.80 1.45 1.52
C GLY A 17 9.69 2.08 0.45
N MET A 18 11.01 1.82 0.48
CA MET A 18 11.95 2.33 -0.52
C MET A 18 11.60 1.85 -1.94
N GLY A 19 11.13 0.60 -2.09
CA GLY A 19 10.69 0.05 -3.36
C GLY A 19 9.47 0.78 -3.95
N GLU A 20 8.52 1.18 -3.11
CA GLU A 20 7.33 1.94 -3.54
C GLU A 20 7.70 3.36 -4.00
N VAL A 21 8.65 4.02 -3.31
CA VAL A 21 9.13 5.36 -3.70
C VAL A 21 9.98 5.33 -4.97
N ALA A 22 10.87 4.33 -5.11
CA ALA A 22 11.80 4.21 -6.23
C ALA A 22 11.15 3.68 -7.52
N GLY A 23 9.97 3.05 -7.43
CA GLY A 23 9.26 2.49 -8.58
C GLY A 23 8.24 3.46 -9.20
N PRO A 24 6.95 3.39 -8.82
CA PRO A 24 5.86 4.12 -9.48
C PRO A 24 5.87 5.63 -9.25
N MET A 25 6.38 6.13 -8.12
CA MET A 25 6.27 7.55 -7.75
C MET A 25 7.44 8.40 -8.25
N GLY A 26 8.65 7.85 -8.35
CA GLY A 26 9.84 8.45 -8.97
C GLY A 26 10.35 9.77 -8.34
N GLN A 27 9.62 10.33 -7.37
CA GLN A 27 9.90 11.57 -6.66
C GLN A 27 9.42 11.45 -5.21
N LEU A 28 10.25 11.88 -4.24
CA LEU A 28 9.81 12.05 -2.85
C LEU A 28 8.86 13.26 -2.79
N THR A 29 7.57 13.01 -3.00
CA THR A 29 6.52 14.00 -2.74
C THR A 29 5.98 13.82 -1.32
N ASP A 30 5.63 14.89 -0.61
CA ASP A 30 5.05 14.83 0.76
C ASP A 30 3.79 13.95 0.85
N LYS A 31 3.19 13.61 -0.29
CA LYS A 31 1.99 12.76 -0.39
C LYS A 31 2.28 11.27 -0.57
N VAL A 32 3.55 10.84 -0.64
CA VAL A 32 3.93 9.42 -0.86
C VAL A 32 3.24 8.47 0.11
N ALA A 33 3.17 8.83 1.39
CA ALA A 33 2.54 7.99 2.42
C ALA A 33 1.07 8.34 2.71
N SER A 34 0.52 9.39 2.10
CA SER A 34 -0.82 9.89 2.44
C SER A 34 -1.89 9.05 1.75
N GLY A 35 -2.29 7.95 2.42
CA GLY A 35 -3.37 7.07 1.99
C GLY A 35 -2.98 5.59 1.92
N TYR A 36 -1.77 5.27 1.46
CA TYR A 36 -1.31 3.87 1.34
C TYR A 36 -1.28 3.13 2.68
N GLY A 37 -0.83 3.80 3.75
CA GLY A 37 -0.83 3.22 5.10
C GLY A 37 -2.24 2.95 5.66
N PHE A 38 -3.21 3.81 5.37
CA PHE A 38 -4.60 3.61 5.80
C PHE A 38 -5.29 2.50 5.00
N ALA A 39 -5.07 2.45 3.69
CA ALA A 39 -5.53 1.35 2.84
C ALA A 39 -4.91 0.01 3.24
N ALA A 40 -3.64 -0.01 3.65
CA ALA A 40 -2.95 -1.21 4.11
C ALA A 40 -3.60 -1.83 5.37
N ILE A 41 -4.21 -1.03 6.24
CA ILE A 41 -4.97 -1.53 7.40
C ILE A 41 -6.14 -2.38 6.91
N ILE A 42 -6.90 -1.89 5.93
CA ILE A 42 -8.07 -2.59 5.36
C ILE A 42 -7.62 -3.91 4.72
N VAL A 43 -6.56 -3.87 3.92
CA VAL A 43 -5.97 -5.07 3.29
C VAL A 43 -5.55 -6.11 4.32
N ALA A 44 -4.92 -5.69 5.43
CA ALA A 44 -4.49 -6.60 6.49
C ALA A 44 -5.67 -7.31 7.18
N PHE A 45 -6.79 -6.61 7.38
CA PHE A 45 -8.02 -7.21 7.92
C PHE A 45 -8.69 -8.16 6.94
N VAL A 46 -8.83 -7.78 5.67
CA VAL A 46 -9.41 -8.64 4.62
C VAL A 46 -8.57 -9.90 4.42
N GLY A 47 -7.24 -9.78 4.48
CA GLY A 47 -6.30 -10.90 4.37
C GLY A 47 -6.23 -11.81 5.61
N ARG A 48 -6.97 -11.51 6.69
CA ARG A 48 -6.99 -12.26 7.96
C ARG A 48 -5.58 -12.53 8.51
N LEU A 49 -4.71 -11.52 8.46
CA LEU A 49 -3.30 -11.61 8.89
C LEU A 49 -2.44 -12.70 8.20
N ASN A 50 -2.95 -13.34 7.15
CA ASN A 50 -2.25 -14.40 6.45
C ASN A 50 -1.53 -13.81 5.22
N ALA A 51 -0.24 -14.13 5.04
CA ALA A 51 0.58 -13.54 3.97
C ALA A 51 -0.03 -13.73 2.57
N PHE A 52 -0.59 -14.91 2.30
CA PHE A 52 -1.24 -15.18 1.01
C PHE A 52 -2.54 -14.40 0.84
N GLY A 53 -3.31 -14.24 1.93
CA GLY A 53 -4.54 -13.46 1.95
C GLY A 53 -4.28 -11.97 1.73
N ILE A 54 -3.20 -11.43 2.31
CA ILE A 54 -2.77 -10.04 2.14
C ILE A 54 -2.39 -9.77 0.68
N LEU A 55 -1.68 -10.70 0.03
CA LEU A 55 -1.28 -10.56 -1.38
C LEU A 55 -2.50 -10.49 -2.31
N LEU A 56 -3.48 -11.39 -2.11
CA LEU A 56 -4.69 -11.39 -2.93
C LEU A 56 -5.59 -10.17 -2.62
N ALA A 57 -5.68 -9.77 -1.35
CA ALA A 57 -6.46 -8.62 -0.91
C ALA A 57 -5.87 -7.29 -1.38
N SER A 58 -4.55 -7.14 -1.39
CA SER A 58 -3.88 -5.92 -1.90
C SER A 58 -4.09 -5.76 -3.40
N LEU A 59 -4.04 -6.86 -4.16
CA LEU A 59 -4.34 -6.85 -5.60
C LEU A 59 -5.77 -6.40 -5.86
N LEU A 60 -6.75 -6.97 -5.15
CA LEU A 60 -8.16 -6.61 -5.29
C LEU A 60 -8.39 -5.14 -4.91
N MET A 61 -7.81 -4.67 -3.79
CA MET A 61 -7.93 -3.28 -3.38
C MET A 61 -7.29 -2.31 -4.37
N ALA A 62 -6.12 -2.63 -4.94
CA ALA A 62 -5.49 -1.81 -5.97
C ALA A 62 -6.38 -1.69 -7.22
N LEU A 63 -6.98 -2.81 -7.66
CA LEU A 63 -7.93 -2.81 -8.78
C LEU A 63 -9.18 -1.98 -8.50
N LEU A 64 -9.74 -2.06 -7.29
CA LEU A 64 -10.92 -1.28 -6.90
C LEU A 64 -10.61 0.21 -6.79
N TYR A 65 -9.46 0.58 -6.24
CA TYR A 65 -9.06 2.00 -6.14
C TYR A 65 -8.83 2.62 -7.50
N ILE A 66 -7.99 2.01 -8.35
CA ILE A 66 -7.70 2.52 -9.69
C ILE A 66 -8.95 2.47 -10.56
N GLY A 67 -9.72 1.38 -10.50
CA GLY A 67 -10.99 1.26 -11.22
C GLY A 67 -12.04 2.25 -10.76
N GLY A 68 -12.10 2.56 -9.46
CA GLY A 68 -12.98 3.56 -8.88
C GLY A 68 -12.62 4.98 -9.33
N GLU A 69 -11.35 5.35 -9.26
CA GLU A 69 -10.85 6.65 -9.74
C GLU A 69 -11.15 6.84 -11.23
N GLN A 70 -10.86 5.82 -12.05
CA GLN A 70 -11.17 5.83 -13.48
C GLN A 70 -12.67 5.96 -13.73
N ALA A 71 -13.51 5.20 -13.01
CA ALA A 71 -14.95 5.28 -13.13
C ALA A 71 -15.49 6.67 -12.72
N GLN A 72 -14.93 7.29 -11.68
CA GLN A 72 -15.27 8.65 -11.27
C GLN A 72 -14.88 9.69 -12.33
N GLN A 73 -13.72 9.53 -12.99
CA GLN A 73 -13.31 10.36 -14.11
C GLN A 73 -14.24 10.19 -15.33
N TYR A 74 -14.61 8.95 -15.69
CA TYR A 74 -15.53 8.68 -16.81
C TYR A 74 -16.95 9.19 -16.57
N LEU A 75 -17.40 9.18 -15.31
CA LEU A 75 -18.72 9.69 -14.91
C LEU A 75 -18.75 11.22 -14.77
N ASN A 76 -17.63 11.92 -15.01
CA ASN A 76 -17.50 13.37 -14.92
C ASN A 76 -18.04 13.95 -13.60
N LEU A 77 -17.93 13.17 -12.51
CA LEU A 77 -18.30 13.65 -11.18
C LEU A 77 -17.18 14.57 -10.70
N PRO A 78 -17.47 15.86 -10.40
CA PRO A 78 -16.45 16.80 -9.99
C PRO A 78 -15.79 16.38 -8.67
N ASN A 79 -14.49 16.65 -8.55
CA ASN A 79 -13.66 16.43 -7.37
C ASN A 79 -14.06 17.33 -6.19
#